data_AF-D5SYQ7-F1
#
_entry.id   AF-D5SYQ7-F1
#
_cell.length_a   1.000
_cell.length_b   1.000
_cell.length_c   1.000
_cell.angle_alpha   90.00
_cell.angle_beta   90.00
_cell.angle_gamma   90.00
#
_symmetry.space_group_name_H-M   'P 1'
#
loop_
_entity.id
_entity.type
_entity.pdbx_description
1 polymer ?
#
loop_
_entity_poly.entity_id
_entity_poly.type
_entity_poly.pdbx_seq_one_letter_code
_entity_poly.pdbx_strand_id
1 'polypeptide(L)'
;MAKKQSAMTPPKPASSPEASGKARVELRFDADVLEKIRKLSEDAQISVNQLMHGLARWATENVHPGEPYFIPGNKFVQVKRQPGVVWAGKDNFLPSEEEKQEYLAMTNGESSLEDKEGEVYFILDFTERRVVREDF
;
A
#
# COMPACT_ATOMS: atom_id res chain seq x y z
N MET A 1 6.12 50.16 49.38
CA MET A 1 5.68 50.38 47.98
C MET A 1 5.97 49.11 47.18
N ALA A 2 4.93 48.39 46.75
CA ALA A 2 5.06 47.06 46.14
C ALA A 2 5.42 47.15 44.64
N LYS A 3 6.52 46.48 44.24
CA LYS A 3 6.88 46.29 42.83
C LYS A 3 6.03 45.17 42.23
N LYS A 4 5.17 45.50 41.28
CA LYS A 4 4.50 44.51 40.40
C LYS A 4 5.54 43.89 39.46
N GLN A 5 5.78 42.59 39.59
CA GLN A 5 6.44 41.80 38.55
C GLN A 5 5.44 41.55 37.43
N SER A 6 5.73 42.06 36.23
CA SER A 6 5.00 41.76 35.01
C SER A 6 5.45 40.38 34.53
N ALA A 7 4.53 39.43 34.46
CA ALA A 7 4.78 38.09 33.95
C ALA A 7 5.03 38.17 32.44
N MET A 8 6.26 37.84 32.00
CA MET A 8 6.56 37.57 30.60
C MET A 8 5.87 36.27 30.20
N THR A 9 4.84 36.35 29.36
CA THR A 9 4.28 35.19 28.66
C THR A 9 5.32 34.67 27.67
N PRO A 10 5.65 33.36 27.67
CA PRO A 10 6.57 32.79 26.69
C PRO A 10 5.97 32.90 25.29
N PRO A 11 6.81 33.11 24.25
CA PRO A 11 6.33 33.23 22.88
C PRO A 11 5.68 31.90 22.45
N LYS A 12 4.47 32.00 21.91
CA LYS A 12 3.74 30.91 21.28
C LYS A 12 4.65 30.26 20.22
N PRO A 13 4.89 28.93 20.26
CA PRO A 13 5.71 28.29 19.25
C PRO A 13 5.09 28.54 17.88
N ALA A 14 5.92 29.03 16.95
CA ALA A 14 5.53 29.20 15.56
C ALA A 14 5.03 27.85 15.04
N SER A 15 3.77 27.79 14.64
CA SER A 15 3.22 26.65 13.92
C SER A 15 4.09 26.42 12.69
N SER A 16 4.74 25.25 12.64
CA SER A 16 5.51 24.79 11.49
C SER A 16 4.67 24.97 10.22
N PRO A 17 5.22 25.50 9.11
CA PRO A 17 4.50 25.52 7.86
C PRO A 17 4.31 24.07 7.43
N GLU A 18 3.06 23.62 7.29
CA GLU A 18 2.75 22.39 6.58
C GLU A 18 3.29 22.57 5.15
N ALA A 19 4.47 22.01 4.90
CA ALA A 19 5.02 21.96 3.57
C ALA A 19 4.01 21.23 2.69
N SER A 20 3.45 21.91 1.69
CA SER A 20 2.66 21.26 0.64
C SER A 20 3.61 20.34 -0.15
N GLY A 21 3.86 19.15 0.38
CA GLY A 21 4.99 18.30 0.05
C GLY A 21 4.80 17.56 -1.27
N LYS A 22 4.94 18.28 -2.39
CA LYS A 22 5.07 17.62 -3.69
C LYS A 22 6.49 17.09 -3.83
N ALA A 23 6.64 15.77 -3.93
CA ALA A 23 7.90 15.12 -4.27
C ALA A 23 8.02 14.97 -5.79
N ARG A 24 9.23 15.18 -6.32
CA ARG A 24 9.56 14.86 -7.72
C ARG A 24 10.26 13.52 -7.77
N VAL A 25 9.74 12.60 -8.57
CA VAL A 25 10.35 11.31 -8.88
C VAL A 25 10.69 11.28 -10.36
N GLU A 26 11.87 10.80 -10.71
CA GLU A 26 12.29 10.58 -12.08
C GLU A 26 12.35 9.06 -12.34
N LEU A 27 11.62 8.61 -13.37
CA LEU A 27 11.53 7.21 -13.76
C LEU A 27 12.10 7.04 -15.17
N ARG A 28 12.72 5.89 -15.41
CA ARG A 28 13.23 5.50 -16.72
C ARG A 28 12.46 4.27 -17.19
N PHE A 29 11.99 4.33 -18.43
CA PHE A 29 11.28 3.26 -19.09
C PHE A 29 11.99 2.97 -20.40
N ASP A 30 11.95 1.70 -20.81
CA ASP A 30 12.26 1.35 -22.19
C ASP A 30 11.28 2.04 -23.13
N ALA A 31 11.74 2.36 -24.35
CA ALA A 31 10.99 3.20 -25.28
C ALA A 31 9.61 2.60 -25.64
N ASP A 32 9.55 1.29 -25.83
CA ASP A 32 8.32 0.57 -26.18
C ASP A 32 7.34 0.51 -24.99
N VAL A 33 7.84 0.37 -23.76
CA VAL A 33 7.03 0.41 -22.53
C VAL A 33 6.44 1.81 -22.35
N LEU A 34 7.25 2.85 -22.55
CA LEU A 34 6.78 4.24 -22.46
C LEU A 34 5.69 4.54 -23.49
N GLU A 35 5.82 4.03 -24.72
CA GLU A 35 4.80 4.19 -25.77
C GLU A 35 3.48 3.53 -25.36
N LYS A 36 3.52 2.31 -24.82
CA LYS A 36 2.33 1.62 -24.31
C LYS A 36 1.66 2.39 -23.16
N ILE A 37 2.45 2.95 -22.24
CA ILE A 37 1.93 3.77 -21.13
C ILE A 37 1.28 5.05 -21.66
N ARG A 38 1.90 5.73 -22.64
CA ARG A 38 1.34 6.94 -23.26
C ARG A 38 -0.01 6.66 -23.90
N LYS A 39 -0.07 5.62 -24.74
CA LYS A 39 -1.31 5.21 -25.38
C LYS A 39 -2.42 4.91 -24.37
N LEU A 40 -2.10 4.17 -23.30
CA LEU A 40 -3.06 3.88 -22.23
C LEU A 40 -3.58 5.16 -21.56
N SER A 41 -2.70 6.13 -21.31
CA SER A 41 -3.11 7.42 -20.72
C SER A 41 -3.96 8.27 -21.68
N GLU A 42 -3.65 8.25 -22.98
CA GLU A 42 -4.40 8.95 -24.03
C GLU A 42 -5.80 8.37 -24.19
N ASP A 43 -5.91 7.03 -24.27
CA ASP A 43 -7.18 6.32 -24.36
C ASP A 43 -8.07 6.60 -23.13
N ALA A 44 -7.45 6.76 -21.95
CA ALA A 44 -8.12 7.13 -20.70
C ALA A 44 -8.33 8.65 -20.52
N GLN A 45 -7.88 9.49 -21.47
CA GLN A 45 -7.96 10.96 -21.41
C GLN A 45 -7.34 11.59 -20.15
N ILE A 46 -6.22 11.03 -19.68
CA ILE A 46 -5.46 11.53 -18.53
C ILE A 46 -3.99 11.72 -18.90
N SER A 47 -3.28 12.55 -18.15
CA SER A 47 -1.81 12.65 -18.31
C SER A 47 -1.12 11.39 -17.79
N VAL A 48 0.03 11.04 -18.38
CA VAL A 48 0.93 9.98 -17.86
C VAL A 48 1.22 10.20 -16.37
N ASN A 49 1.41 11.45 -15.93
CA ASN A 49 1.66 11.76 -14.53
C ASN A 49 0.48 11.40 -13.61
N GLN A 50 -0.76 11.66 -14.03
CA GLN A 50 -1.95 11.26 -13.27
C GLN A 50 -2.09 9.73 -13.21
N LEU A 51 -1.84 9.05 -14.32
CA LEU A 51 -1.82 7.59 -14.37
C LEU A 51 -0.80 7.02 -13.38
N MET A 52 0.45 7.48 -13.44
CA MET A 52 1.52 7.01 -12.55
C MET A 52 1.23 7.31 -11.08
N HIS A 53 0.66 8.47 -10.78
CA HIS A 53 0.27 8.82 -9.41
C HIS A 53 -0.88 7.93 -8.90
N GLY A 54 -1.87 7.64 -9.74
CA GLY A 54 -2.96 6.72 -9.43
C GLY A 54 -2.45 5.30 -9.16
N LEU A 55 -1.56 4.79 -10.02
CA LEU A 55 -0.92 3.48 -9.84
C LEU A 55 -0.07 3.43 -8.57
N ALA A 56 0.71 4.48 -8.27
CA ALA A 56 1.52 4.54 -7.06
C ALA A 56 0.65 4.52 -5.80
N ARG A 57 -0.45 5.28 -5.79
CA ARG A 57 -1.42 5.28 -4.68
C ARG A 57 -2.07 3.90 -4.51
N TRP A 58 -2.54 3.30 -5.60
CA TRP A 58 -3.11 1.96 -5.56
C TRP A 58 -2.09 0.94 -5.02
N ALA A 59 -0.84 1.02 -5.50
CA ALA A 59 0.22 0.11 -5.07
C ALA A 59 0.50 0.20 -3.57
N THR A 60 0.41 1.38 -2.96
CA THR A 60 0.64 1.54 -1.50
C THR A 60 -0.38 0.82 -0.64
N GLU A 61 -1.54 0.48 -1.19
CA GLU A 61 -2.64 -0.20 -0.48
C GLU A 61 -2.75 -1.69 -0.87
N ASN A 62 -2.16 -2.11 -2.00
CA ASN A 62 -2.42 -3.43 -2.59
C ASN A 62 -1.14 -4.24 -2.89
N VAL A 63 0.04 -3.64 -2.76
CA VAL A 63 1.33 -4.31 -3.02
C VAL A 63 2.00 -4.67 -1.72
N HIS A 64 2.34 -5.95 -1.62
CA HIS A 64 2.85 -6.59 -0.42
C HIS A 64 4.29 -7.07 -0.65
N PRO A 65 5.23 -6.77 0.25
CA PRO A 65 6.62 -7.22 0.14
C PRO A 65 6.77 -8.69 0.52
N GLY A 66 7.35 -9.50 -0.36
CA GLY A 66 7.63 -10.92 -0.15
C GLY A 66 6.97 -11.82 -1.20
N GLU A 67 7.13 -13.13 -1.01
CA GLU A 67 6.55 -14.15 -1.88
C GLU A 67 5.19 -14.61 -1.31
N PRO A 68 4.10 -14.54 -2.09
CA PRO A 68 2.81 -15.06 -1.65
C PRO A 68 2.82 -16.58 -1.71
N TYR A 69 2.21 -17.24 -0.73
CA TYR A 69 1.96 -18.68 -0.76
C TYR A 69 0.59 -19.01 -0.16
N PHE A 70 0.00 -20.09 -0.69
CA PHE A 70 -1.26 -20.65 -0.20
C PHE A 70 -0.97 -21.86 0.67
N ILE A 71 -1.60 -21.93 1.84
CA ILE A 71 -1.61 -23.16 2.64
C ILE A 71 -2.76 -24.03 2.11
N PRO A 72 -2.53 -25.30 1.76
CA PRO A 72 -3.61 -26.20 1.34
C PRO A 72 -4.77 -26.21 2.34
N GLY A 73 -5.99 -25.99 1.84
CA GLY A 73 -7.20 -25.90 2.66
C GLY A 73 -7.43 -24.54 3.32
N ASN A 74 -6.53 -23.57 3.14
CA ASN A 74 -6.69 -22.20 3.63
C ASN A 74 -7.04 -21.25 2.48
N LYS A 75 -8.06 -20.41 2.67
CA LYS A 75 -8.51 -19.43 1.67
C LYS A 75 -7.68 -18.14 1.65
N PHE A 76 -6.65 -18.05 2.50
CA PHE A 76 -5.90 -16.83 2.75
C PHE A 76 -4.51 -16.90 2.11
N VAL A 77 -4.05 -15.76 1.58
CA VAL A 77 -2.68 -15.60 1.08
C VAL A 77 -1.78 -15.26 2.27
N GLN A 78 -0.74 -16.06 2.48
CA GLN A 78 0.32 -15.73 3.43
C GLN A 78 1.55 -15.19 2.69
N VAL A 79 2.36 -14.42 3.38
CA VAL A 79 3.54 -13.77 2.81
C VAL A 79 4.80 -14.26 3.47
N LYS A 80 5.68 -14.87 2.68
CA LYS A 80 7.03 -15.21 3.11
C LYS A 80 7.95 -14.04 2.80
N ARG A 81 8.65 -13.52 3.81
CA ARG A 81 9.63 -12.44 3.60
C ARG A 81 10.70 -12.89 2.61
N GLN A 82 10.75 -12.23 1.45
CA GLN A 82 11.76 -12.45 0.42
C GLN A 82 12.15 -11.09 -0.20
N PRO A 83 13.38 -10.61 0.04
CA PRO A 83 13.87 -9.40 -0.60
C PRO A 83 13.84 -9.53 -2.13
N GLY A 84 13.47 -8.44 -2.81
CA GLY A 84 13.38 -8.42 -4.28
C GLY A 84 12.09 -9.03 -4.85
N VAL A 85 11.15 -9.46 -4.01
CA VAL A 85 9.83 -9.92 -4.46
C VAL A 85 8.75 -9.02 -3.88
N VAL A 86 7.82 -8.63 -4.74
CA VAL A 86 6.56 -8.02 -4.34
C VAL A 86 5.42 -8.71 -5.07
N TRP A 87 4.27 -8.78 -4.44
CA TRP A 87 3.05 -9.24 -5.09
C TRP A 87 1.94 -8.24 -4.89
N ALA A 88 1.02 -8.18 -5.84
CA ALA A 88 -0.15 -7.33 -5.74
C ALA A 88 -1.40 -8.19 -5.62
N GLY A 89 -2.30 -7.80 -4.73
CA GLY A 89 -3.50 -8.58 -4.47
C GLY A 89 -4.21 -8.21 -3.19
N LYS A 90 -5.24 -8.99 -2.86
CA LYS A 90 -5.98 -8.90 -1.61
C LYS A 90 -5.34 -9.84 -0.61
N ASP A 91 -4.62 -9.29 0.36
CA ASP A 91 -4.27 -10.01 1.58
C ASP A 91 -5.52 -10.06 2.46
N ASN A 92 -6.00 -11.24 2.78
CA ASN A 92 -7.03 -11.36 3.80
C ASN A 92 -6.35 -11.64 5.13
N PHE A 93 -6.73 -10.84 6.11
CA PHE A 93 -6.34 -11.00 7.49
C PHE A 93 -7.22 -12.09 8.12
N LEU A 94 -6.58 -13.05 8.79
CA LEU A 94 -7.27 -13.96 9.70
C LEU A 94 -7.21 -13.29 11.08
N PRO A 95 -8.26 -12.59 11.53
CA PRO A 95 -8.28 -12.03 12.87
C PRO A 95 -8.14 -13.16 13.87
N SER A 96 -7.32 -12.93 14.90
CA SER A 96 -7.25 -13.80 16.07
C SER A 96 -8.64 -13.91 16.71
N GLU A 97 -8.85 -14.96 17.51
CA GLU A 97 -10.13 -15.13 18.21
C GLU A 97 -10.44 -13.94 19.14
N GLU A 98 -9.42 -13.31 19.72
CA GLU A 98 -9.58 -12.08 20.51
C GLU A 98 -10.07 -10.90 19.65
N GLU A 99 -9.46 -10.67 18.48
CA GLU A 99 -9.87 -9.61 17.55
C GLU A 99 -11.28 -9.85 16.98
N LYS A 100 -11.66 -11.12 16.75
CA LYS A 100 -13.03 -11.48 16.36
C LYS A 100 -14.03 -11.14 17.45
N GLN A 101 -13.73 -11.50 18.70
CA GLN A 101 -14.61 -11.22 19.84
C GLN A 101 -14.76 -9.72 20.09
N GLU A 102 -13.67 -8.96 19.96
CA GLU A 102 -13.70 -7.50 20.06
C GLU A 102 -14.55 -6.88 18.94
N TYR A 103 -14.40 -7.33 17.69
CA TYR A 103 -15.21 -6.86 16.57
C TYR A 103 -16.70 -7.18 16.76
N LEU A 104 -17.04 -8.40 17.16
CA LEU A 104 -18.42 -8.82 17.42
C LEU A 104 -19.07 -8.01 18.56
N ALA A 105 -18.29 -7.64 19.57
CA ALA A 105 -18.76 -6.77 20.66
C ALA A 105 -19.05 -5.33 20.17
N MET A 106 -18.32 -4.83 19.17
CA MET A 106 -18.51 -3.50 18.61
C MET A 106 -19.64 -3.44 17.56
N THR A 107 -19.90 -4.54 16.83
CA THR A 107 -20.91 -4.60 15.77
C THR A 107 -22.26 -5.16 16.22
N ASN A 108 -22.52 -5.27 17.54
CA ASN A 108 -23.72 -5.89 18.10
C ASN A 108 -23.98 -7.31 17.56
N GLY A 109 -22.92 -8.09 17.32
CA GLY A 109 -23.01 -9.46 16.83
C GLY A 109 -23.20 -9.60 15.31
N GLU A 110 -23.15 -8.52 14.52
CA GLU A 110 -23.09 -8.63 13.06
C GLU A 110 -21.67 -9.02 12.62
N SER A 111 -21.51 -10.28 12.23
CA SER A 111 -20.29 -10.82 11.64
C SER A 111 -20.23 -10.48 10.14
N SER A 112 -19.67 -9.31 9.80
CA SER A 112 -19.30 -8.98 8.41
C SER A 112 -17.84 -9.33 8.08
N LEU A 113 -17.13 -10.02 8.97
CA LEU A 113 -15.86 -10.68 8.67
C LEU A 113 -16.16 -11.88 7.77
N GLU A 114 -16.70 -11.60 6.58
CA GLU A 114 -16.80 -12.60 5.52
C GLU A 114 -15.38 -13.08 5.23
N ASP A 115 -15.21 -14.40 5.20
CA ASP A 115 -14.02 -15.09 4.71
C ASP A 115 -13.80 -14.74 3.23
N LYS A 116 -13.37 -13.51 2.97
CA LYS A 116 -12.96 -13.11 1.62
C LYS A 116 -11.72 -13.93 1.30
N GLU A 117 -11.75 -14.58 0.15
CA GLU A 117 -10.62 -15.38 -0.30
C GLU A 117 -9.49 -14.43 -0.73
N GLY A 118 -8.28 -14.70 -0.26
CA GLY A 118 -7.09 -13.96 -0.65
C GLY A 118 -6.82 -14.19 -2.13
N GLU A 119 -6.45 -13.13 -2.83
CA GLU A 119 -6.34 -13.15 -4.28
C GLU A 119 -5.01 -12.52 -4.69
N VAL A 120 -4.20 -13.25 -5.47
CA VAL A 120 -2.94 -12.75 -6.04
C VAL A 120 -3.19 -12.35 -7.48
N TYR A 121 -3.04 -11.07 -7.81
CA TYR A 121 -3.17 -10.55 -9.17
C TYR A 121 -1.91 -10.79 -10.00
N PHE A 122 -0.76 -10.44 -9.45
CA PHE A 122 0.53 -10.66 -10.10
C PHE A 122 1.66 -10.65 -9.07
N ILE A 123 2.82 -11.19 -9.48
CA ILE A 123 4.04 -11.24 -8.69
C ILE A 123 5.16 -10.62 -9.53
N LEU A 124 5.86 -9.64 -8.97
CA LEU A 124 7.11 -9.11 -9.51
C LEU A 124 8.26 -9.70 -8.70
N ASP A 125 9.07 -10.51 -9.37
CA ASP A 125 10.20 -11.19 -8.76
C ASP A 125 11.48 -10.75 -9.46
N PHE A 126 12.25 -9.90 -8.76
CA PHE A 126 13.54 -9.39 -9.21
C PHE A 126 14.70 -10.24 -8.69
N THR A 127 14.42 -11.43 -8.13
CA THR A 127 15.48 -12.36 -7.77
C THR A 127 15.99 -13.09 -9.01
N GLU A 128 17.30 -13.38 -9.05
CA GLU A 128 17.94 -14.10 -10.16
C GLU A 128 17.43 -15.55 -10.35
N ARG A 129 16.43 -15.99 -9.56
CA ARG A 129 15.89 -17.36 -9.55
C ARG A 129 14.99 -17.68 -10.75
N ARG A 130 14.55 -16.68 -11.53
CA ARG A 130 13.59 -16.86 -12.65
C ARG A 130 14.23 -16.87 -14.04
N VAL A 131 15.35 -17.57 -14.22
CA VAL A 131 15.80 -17.92 -15.58
C VAL A 131 14.97 -19.08 -16.17
N VAL A 132 14.28 -19.91 -15.38
CA VAL A 132 13.37 -20.95 -15.91
C VAL A 132 12.25 -21.26 -14.93
N ARG A 133 11.01 -20.92 -15.26
CA ARG A 133 9.80 -21.65 -14.83
C ARG A 133 8.81 -21.63 -15.98
N GLU A 134 9.00 -22.56 -16.91
CA GLU A 134 7.89 -23.11 -17.69
C GLU A 134 7.01 -23.88 -16.71
N ASP A 135 5.70 -23.63 -16.76
CA ASP A 135 4.57 -24.41 -16.23
C ASP A 135 3.54 -23.51 -15.51
N PHE A 136 2.54 -23.08 -16.29
CA PHE A 136 1.18 -22.77 -15.84
C PHE A 136 0.21 -23.49 -16.76
#